data_AF-A0A4U6TJQ9-F1
#
_entry.id   AF-A0A4U6TJQ9-F1
#
_cell.length_a   1.000
_cell.length_b   1.000
_cell.length_c   1.000
_cell.angle_alpha   90.00
_cell.angle_beta   90.00
_cell.angle_gamma   90.00
#
_symmetry.space_group_name_H-M   'P 1'
#
loop_
_entity.id
_entity.type
_entity.pdbx_description
1 polymer ?
#
loop_
_entity_poly.entity_id
_entity_poly.type
_entity_poly.pdbx_seq_one_letter_code
_entity_poly.pdbx_strand_id
1 'polypeptide(L)'
;MATDSNAKWPTPSPPPSSVALTPSCPDFASASVVPLPAPPPGHLRRWPRVELCVIPHTLEVEANEVVLERALVTVFAGSRPGASSSYVKAYLESHFDVEPGSFLVYPHYLEDFLIIFKESIAMLQYMY
;
A
#
# COMPACT_ATOMS: atom_id res chain seq x y z
N MET A 1 52.51 -9.14 16.06
CA MET A 1 51.99 -8.26 14.98
C MET A 1 50.62 -8.84 14.61
N ALA A 2 49.52 -8.45 15.25
CA ALA A 2 48.65 -7.29 14.92
C ALA A 2 48.18 -7.38 13.44
N THR A 3 46.90 -7.46 13.06
CA THR A 3 45.65 -6.97 13.68
C THR A 3 44.40 -7.76 13.24
N ASP A 4 43.46 -7.80 14.18
CA ASP A 4 42.04 -8.17 14.15
C ASP A 4 41.21 -7.37 13.10
N SER A 5 40.18 -7.97 12.50
CA SER A 5 39.09 -7.26 11.82
C SER A 5 37.83 -8.15 11.75
N ASN A 6 37.26 -8.47 12.91
CA ASN A 6 35.88 -8.94 13.00
C ASN A 6 34.94 -7.72 13.03
N ALA A 7 34.37 -7.35 11.88
CA ALA A 7 33.43 -6.24 11.77
C ALA A 7 32.06 -6.64 12.36
N LYS A 8 31.94 -6.53 13.68
CA LYS A 8 30.69 -6.73 14.43
C LYS A 8 29.85 -5.46 14.32
N TRP A 9 28.73 -5.52 13.58
CA TRP A 9 27.77 -4.42 13.54
C TRP A 9 27.25 -4.09 14.95
N PRO A 10 27.11 -2.81 15.33
CA PRO A 10 26.53 -2.46 16.62
C PRO A 10 25.03 -2.81 16.63
N THR A 11 24.63 -3.61 17.62
CA THR A 11 23.23 -3.93 17.89
C THR A 11 22.49 -2.69 18.38
N PRO A 12 21.29 -2.35 17.86
CA PRO A 12 20.51 -1.25 18.41
C PRO A 12 20.03 -1.59 19.83
N SER A 13 20.13 -0.60 20.73
CA SER A 13 19.69 -0.72 22.12
C SER A 13 18.17 -0.93 22.22
N PRO A 14 17.67 -1.74 23.18
CA PRO A 14 16.23 -1.85 23.41
C PRO A 14 15.69 -0.53 23.98
N PRO A 15 14.42 -0.17 23.70
CA PRO A 15 13.77 0.95 24.36
C PRO A 15 13.66 0.69 25.88
N PRO A 16 13.69 1.72 26.72
CA PRO A 16 13.47 1.53 28.15
C PRO A 16 12.06 0.97 28.39
N SER A 17 12.00 -0.16 29.11
CA SER A 17 10.76 -0.75 29.60
C SER A 17 9.95 0.29 30.37
N SER A 18 8.83 0.72 29.81
CA SER A 18 7.88 1.58 30.52
C SER A 18 7.18 0.73 31.57
N VAL A 19 7.68 0.81 32.80
CA VAL A 19 7.07 0.18 33.97
C VAL A 19 5.68 0.78 34.14
N ALA A 20 4.66 -0.07 34.00
CA ALA A 20 3.29 0.24 34.36
C ALA A 20 3.24 0.53 35.87
N LEU A 21 3.05 1.80 36.22
CA LEU A 21 2.59 2.20 37.54
C LEU A 21 1.19 2.75 37.37
N THR A 22 0.20 1.94 37.75
CA THR A 22 -1.15 2.41 38.07
C THR A 22 -1.12 3.11 39.43
N PRO A 23 -1.56 4.37 39.53
CA PRO A 23 -2.16 4.85 40.76
C PRO A 23 -3.66 5.06 40.55
N SER A 24 -4.43 4.40 41.41
CA SER A 24 -5.87 4.57 41.60
C SER A 24 -6.26 6.04 41.75
N CYS A 25 -7.41 6.41 41.18
CA CYS A 25 -8.01 7.74 41.20
C CYS A 25 -8.14 8.36 42.61
N PRO A 26 -8.21 9.70 42.67
CA PRO A 26 -9.55 10.28 42.84
C PRO A 26 -9.87 11.40 41.84
N ASP A 27 -11.16 11.48 41.50
CA ASP A 27 -11.84 12.54 40.75
C ASP A 27 -11.35 13.93 41.11
N PHE A 28 -10.81 14.70 40.16
CA PHE A 28 -10.92 16.15 40.15
C PHE A 28 -10.76 16.71 38.73
N ALA A 29 -11.80 17.45 38.31
CA ALA A 29 -11.85 18.43 37.23
C ALA A 29 -11.53 17.94 35.81
N SER A 30 -12.59 17.76 35.03
CA SER A 30 -12.57 17.79 33.57
C SER A 30 -11.85 19.06 33.09
N ALA A 31 -10.58 18.92 32.73
CA ALA A 31 -9.86 19.95 32.00
C ALA A 31 -10.56 20.08 30.64
N SER A 32 -11.32 21.15 30.47
CA SER A 32 -11.89 21.54 29.18
C SER A 32 -10.75 21.65 28.18
N VAL A 33 -10.59 20.63 27.34
CA VAL A 33 -9.74 20.69 26.16
C VAL A 33 -10.39 21.71 25.25
N VAL A 34 -9.92 22.96 25.31
CA VAL A 34 -10.23 23.95 24.28
C VAL A 34 -9.76 23.33 22.96
N PRO A 35 -10.65 23.09 21.98
CA PRO A 35 -10.23 22.59 20.69
C PRO A 35 -9.29 23.63 20.07
N LEU A 36 -8.06 23.23 19.78
CA LEU A 36 -7.15 24.08 19.00
C LEU A 36 -7.87 24.52 17.72
N PRO A 37 -7.84 25.82 17.36
CA PRO A 37 -8.46 26.28 16.13
C PRO A 37 -7.89 25.50 14.94
N ALA A 38 -8.80 25.01 14.09
CA ALA A 38 -8.41 24.28 12.89
C ALA A 38 -7.41 25.12 12.07
N PRO A 39 -6.32 24.52 11.56
CA PRO A 39 -5.34 25.26 10.79
C PRO A 39 -6.01 25.92 9.58
N PRO A 40 -5.55 27.11 9.15
CA PRO A 40 -6.18 27.85 8.06
C PRO A 40 -6.23 27.03 6.76
N PRO A 41 -7.31 27.15 5.96
CA PRO A 41 -7.39 26.59 4.61
C PRO A 41 -6.11 26.91 3.83
N GLY A 42 -5.42 25.89 3.31
CA GLY A 42 -4.16 26.06 2.58
C GLY A 42 -2.86 25.89 3.39
N HIS A 43 -2.92 25.53 4.67
CA HIS A 43 -1.71 25.20 5.42
C HIS A 43 -0.97 24.03 4.77
N LEU A 44 0.36 24.15 4.55
CA LEU A 44 1.23 23.13 3.94
C LEU A 44 1.18 21.74 4.61
N ARG A 45 0.57 21.64 5.81
CA ARG A 45 0.34 20.37 6.52
C ARG A 45 -0.80 19.55 5.91
N ARG A 46 -1.58 20.14 5.00
CA ARG A 46 -2.64 19.48 4.23
C ARG A 46 -2.21 19.05 2.84
N TRP A 47 -1.01 19.40 2.39
CA TRP A 47 -0.51 18.83 1.15
C TRP A 47 -0.18 17.35 1.38
N PRO A 48 -0.51 16.48 0.42
CA PRO A 48 0.02 15.13 0.41
C PRO A 48 1.52 15.21 0.62
N ARG A 49 2.03 14.45 1.58
CA ARG A 49 3.46 14.41 1.86
C ARG A 49 4.15 13.85 0.62
N VAL A 50 4.81 14.69 -0.16
CA VAL A 50 5.56 14.25 -1.34
C VAL A 50 6.84 13.59 -0.84
N GLU A 51 6.95 12.28 -1.04
CA GLU A 51 8.13 11.49 -0.70
C GLU A 51 8.87 11.14 -1.99
N LEU A 52 10.18 11.42 -2.05
CA LEU A 52 11.02 11.01 -3.17
C LEU A 52 11.49 9.57 -2.93
N CYS A 53 11.06 8.65 -3.78
CA CYS A 53 11.51 7.26 -3.79
C CYS A 53 12.34 7.02 -5.06
N VAL A 54 13.59 6.56 -4.90
CA VAL A 54 14.43 6.10 -6.02
C VAL A 54 14.40 4.58 -6.04
N ILE A 55 13.82 4.01 -7.10
CA ILE A 55 13.78 2.56 -7.30
C ILE A 55 14.96 2.18 -8.20
N PRO A 56 15.93 1.36 -7.74
CA PRO A 56 17.04 0.93 -8.57
C PRO A 56 16.59 -0.04 -9.66
N HIS A 57 17.17 0.07 -10.85
CA HIS A 57 16.88 -0.81 -11.99
C HIS A 57 17.64 -2.14 -11.88
N THR A 58 17.15 -3.02 -11.01
CA THR A 58 17.70 -4.37 -10.85
C THR A 58 17.06 -5.34 -11.85
N LEU A 59 17.67 -6.50 -12.08
CA LEU A 59 17.08 -7.55 -12.93
C LEU A 59 15.71 -8.02 -12.43
N GLU A 60 15.48 -8.00 -11.12
CA GLU A 60 14.19 -8.31 -10.52
C GLU A 60 13.13 -7.26 -10.89
N VAL A 61 13.49 -5.98 -10.85
CA VAL A 61 12.60 -4.88 -11.26
C VAL A 61 12.29 -4.99 -12.75
N GLU A 62 13.30 -5.20 -13.59
CA GLU A 62 13.15 -5.36 -15.05
C GLU A 62 12.26 -6.56 -15.39
N ALA A 63 12.46 -7.71 -14.73
CA ALA A 63 11.61 -8.89 -14.92
C ALA A 63 10.14 -8.62 -14.54
N ASN A 64 9.92 -7.86 -13.46
CA ASN A 64 8.59 -7.46 -13.04
C ASN A 64 7.97 -6.45 -14.02
N GLU A 65 8.75 -5.53 -14.59
CA GLU A 65 8.28 -4.60 -15.61
C GLU A 65 7.76 -5.35 -16.85
N VAL A 66 8.48 -6.38 -17.33
CA VAL A 66 8.03 -7.24 -18.44
C VAL A 66 6.74 -8.03 -18.11
N VAL A 67 6.52 -8.36 -16.84
CA VAL A 67 5.24 -8.96 -16.41
C VAL A 67 4.13 -7.89 -16.43
N LEU A 68 4.43 -6.68 -15.96
CA LEU A 68 3.49 -5.57 -15.89
C LEU A 68 3.11 -4.98 -17.26
N GLU A 69 3.89 -5.23 -18.32
CA GLU A 69 3.49 -4.89 -19.70
C GLU A 69 2.16 -5.55 -20.12
N ARG A 70 1.76 -6.64 -19.45
CA ARG A 70 0.49 -7.36 -19.65
C ARG A 70 -0.55 -7.03 -18.59
N ALA A 71 -0.35 -5.96 -17.81
CA ALA A 71 -1.24 -5.58 -16.74
C ALA A 71 -2.16 -4.42 -17.12
N LEU A 72 -3.39 -4.46 -16.62
CA LEU A 72 -4.36 -3.37 -16.69
C LEU A 72 -4.78 -2.96 -15.29
N VAL A 73 -5.05 -1.67 -15.10
CA VAL A 73 -5.68 -1.17 -13.87
C VAL A 73 -7.17 -1.00 -14.14
N THR A 74 -8.00 -1.62 -13.30
CA THR A 74 -9.44 -1.41 -13.31
C THR A 74 -9.85 -0.55 -12.12
N VAL A 75 -10.74 0.40 -12.40
CA VAL A 75 -11.27 1.37 -11.45
C VAL A 75 -12.78 1.19 -11.38
N PHE A 76 -13.33 1.02 -10.18
CA PHE A 76 -14.77 1.00 -9.99
C PHE A 76 -15.32 2.42 -9.98
N ALA A 77 -15.95 2.82 -11.09
CA ALA A 77 -16.66 4.09 -11.14
C ALA A 77 -17.98 3.99 -10.32
N GLY A 78 -18.02 4.64 -9.16
CA GLY A 78 -19.22 4.75 -8.31
C GLY A 78 -18.96 4.40 -6.84
N SER A 79 -20.00 4.52 -6.00
CA SER A 79 -19.90 4.18 -4.58
C SER A 79 -20.10 2.67 -4.38
N ARG A 80 -19.07 1.87 -4.68
CA ARG A 80 -19.08 0.42 -4.46
C ARG A 80 -18.01 0.04 -3.41
N PRO A 81 -18.21 0.44 -2.15
CA PRO A 81 -17.22 0.16 -1.11
C PRO A 81 -17.03 -1.36 -0.96
N GLY A 82 -15.77 -1.79 -1.00
CA GLY A 82 -15.38 -3.14 -0.60
C GLY A 82 -15.49 -4.24 -1.66
N ALA A 83 -15.34 -3.93 -2.95
CA ALA A 83 -15.08 -4.99 -3.93
C ALA A 83 -13.86 -5.82 -3.50
N SER A 84 -13.94 -7.15 -3.62
CA SER A 84 -12.82 -8.05 -3.35
C SER A 84 -12.20 -8.52 -4.67
N SER A 85 -10.93 -8.92 -4.67
CA SER A 85 -10.30 -9.49 -5.88
C SER A 85 -11.08 -10.70 -6.43
N SER A 86 -11.71 -11.49 -5.56
CA SER A 86 -12.58 -12.60 -5.96
C SER A 86 -13.85 -12.13 -6.68
N TYR A 87 -14.46 -11.04 -6.21
CA TYR A 87 -15.61 -10.42 -6.87
C TYR A 87 -15.22 -9.88 -8.24
N VAL A 88 -14.10 -9.16 -8.34
CA VAL A 88 -13.59 -8.63 -9.61
C VAL A 88 -13.29 -9.77 -10.59
N LYS A 89 -12.65 -10.83 -10.12
CA LYS A 89 -12.37 -12.02 -10.94
C LYS A 89 -13.65 -12.64 -11.50
N ALA A 90 -14.64 -12.89 -10.65
CA ALA A 90 -15.93 -13.43 -11.08
C ALA A 90 -16.67 -12.48 -12.04
N TYR A 91 -16.57 -11.17 -11.81
CA TYR A 91 -17.16 -10.16 -12.69
C TYR A 91 -16.53 -10.19 -14.09
N LEU A 92 -15.21 -10.25 -14.19
CA LEU A 92 -14.48 -10.35 -15.46
C LEU A 92 -14.84 -11.63 -16.22
N GLU A 93 -14.84 -12.78 -15.53
CA GLU A 93 -15.20 -14.07 -16.14
C GLU A 93 -16.66 -14.10 -16.65
N SER A 94 -17.59 -13.45 -15.93
CA SER A 94 -19.02 -13.49 -16.28
C SER A 94 -19.48 -12.42 -17.27
N HIS A 95 -18.87 -11.23 -17.26
CA HIS A 95 -19.35 -10.08 -18.05
C HIS A 95 -18.47 -9.79 -19.27
N PHE A 96 -17.20 -10.19 -19.24
CA PHE A 96 -16.24 -9.93 -20.31
C PHE A 96 -15.78 -11.21 -21.02
N ASP A 97 -16.33 -12.38 -20.66
CA ASP A 97 -15.97 -13.69 -21.24
C ASP A 97 -14.46 -13.98 -21.18
N VAL A 98 -13.80 -13.50 -20.12
CA VAL A 98 -12.38 -13.73 -19.90
C VAL A 98 -12.19 -15.18 -19.45
N GLU A 99 -11.32 -15.92 -20.14
CA GLU A 99 -11.07 -17.33 -19.80
C GLU A 99 -10.60 -17.48 -18.34
N PRO A 100 -11.26 -18.35 -17.54
CA PRO A 100 -10.87 -18.58 -16.15
C PRO A 100 -9.40 -18.99 -16.00
N GLY A 101 -8.66 -18.25 -15.19
CA GLY A 101 -7.24 -18.53 -14.94
C GLY A 101 -6.29 -18.03 -16.02
N SER A 102 -6.77 -17.30 -17.03
CA SER A 102 -5.91 -16.55 -17.96
C SER A 102 -5.33 -15.26 -17.36
N PHE A 103 -5.80 -14.86 -16.17
CA PHE A 103 -5.38 -13.64 -15.48
C PHE A 103 -5.33 -13.79 -13.95
N LEU A 104 -4.66 -12.83 -13.31
CA LEU A 104 -4.58 -12.66 -11.86
C LEU A 104 -5.10 -11.28 -11.46
N VAL A 105 -5.69 -11.17 -10.28
CA VAL A 105 -6.24 -9.90 -9.76
C VAL A 105 -5.62 -9.58 -8.41
N TYR A 106 -4.98 -8.42 -8.33
CA TYR A 106 -4.37 -7.91 -7.11
C TYR A 106 -5.08 -6.63 -6.66
N PRO A 107 -5.31 -6.44 -5.35
CA PRO A 107 -5.75 -5.15 -4.84
C PRO A 107 -4.73 -4.06 -5.17
N HIS A 108 -5.22 -2.90 -5.58
CA HIS A 108 -4.43 -1.71 -5.87
C HIS A 108 -4.96 -0.52 -5.04
N TYR A 109 -4.25 0.61 -5.06
CA TYR A 109 -4.54 1.77 -4.21
C TYR A 109 -5.99 2.29 -4.36
N LEU A 110 -6.59 2.82 -3.28
CA LEU A 110 -7.89 3.50 -3.25
C LEU A 110 -9.13 2.76 -3.80
N GLU A 111 -9.14 1.42 -3.80
CA GLU A 111 -10.21 0.53 -4.34
C GLU A 111 -10.02 0.11 -5.81
N ASP A 112 -8.86 0.40 -6.40
CA ASP A 112 -8.50 -0.10 -7.72
C ASP A 112 -8.04 -1.56 -7.67
N PHE A 113 -8.00 -2.22 -8.83
CA PHE A 113 -7.40 -3.55 -8.96
C PHE A 113 -6.44 -3.62 -10.13
N LEU A 114 -5.32 -4.28 -9.90
CA LEU A 114 -4.36 -4.61 -10.95
C LEU A 114 -4.69 -6.01 -11.49
N ILE A 115 -5.01 -6.07 -12.77
CA ILE A 115 -5.30 -7.30 -13.51
C ILE A 115 -4.06 -7.63 -14.35
N ILE A 116 -3.43 -8.78 -14.12
CA ILE A 116 -2.26 -9.22 -14.89
C ILE A 116 -2.66 -10.41 -15.75
N PHE A 117 -2.58 -10.26 -17.07
CA PHE A 117 -2.88 -11.33 -18.01
C PHE A 117 -1.65 -12.21 -18.24
N LYS A 118 -1.87 -13.51 -18.43
CA LYS A 118 -0.81 -14.45 -18.81
C LYS A 118 -0.28 -14.16 -20.21
N GLU A 119 -1.17 -13.78 -21.12
CA GLU A 119 -0.85 -13.51 -22.52
C GLU A 119 -1.19 -12.07 -22.90
N SER A 120 -0.33 -11.43 -23.69
CA SER A 120 -0.55 -10.06 -24.15
C SER A 120 -1.74 -9.95 -25.11
N ILE A 121 -1.99 -10.97 -25.92
CA ILE A 121 -3.12 -11.00 -26.86
C ILE A 121 -4.45 -10.91 -26.10
N ALA A 122 -4.59 -11.65 -25.00
CA ALA A 122 -5.78 -11.60 -24.15
C ALA A 122 -5.99 -10.19 -23.57
N MET A 123 -4.92 -9.53 -23.11
CA MET A 123 -5.00 -8.14 -22.62
C MET A 123 -5.45 -7.17 -23.72
N LEU A 124 -4.89 -7.28 -24.93
CA LEU A 124 -5.20 -6.39 -26.06
C LEU A 124 -6.67 -6.47 -26.49
N GLN A 125 -7.31 -7.63 -26.37
CA GLN A 125 -8.74 -7.80 -26.68
C GLN A 125 -9.65 -6.90 -25.82
N TYR A 126 -9.21 -6.50 -24.62
CA TYR A 126 -10.00 -5.65 -23.71
C TYR A 126 -9.61 -4.17 -23.79
N MET A 127 -8.62 -3.81 -24.62
CA MET A 127 -8.20 -2.42 -24.83
C MET A 127 -8.83 -1.76 -26.06
N TYR A 128 -9.43 -2.53 -26.97
CA TYR A 128 -10.02 -2.08 -28.24
C TYR A 128 -11.42 -2.65 -28.46
#